data_AF-A0A662JUF4-F1
#
_entry.id   AF-A0A662JUF4-F1
#
_cell.length_a   1.000
_cell.length_b   1.000
_cell.length_c   1.000
_cell.angle_alpha   90.00
_cell.angle_beta   90.00
_cell.angle_gamma   90.00
#
_symmetry.space_group_name_H-M   'P 1'
#
loop_
_entity.id
_entity.type
_entity.pdbx_description
1 polymer ?
#
loop_
_entity_poly.entity_id
_entity_poly.type
_entity_poly.pdbx_seq_one_letter_code
_entity_poly.pdbx_strand_id
1 'polypeptide(L)'
;MLDLATSQSYGYWISLGINFILSTIVGGILLVIIVEIFSHKFGESVKPANSFLVVLVANLINFFGIMGLLVSFLAVIPFIGIILPVVVWIVLIKAFFGEMAMLHAAIVGVVFFVLTIFVIPSVIGY
;
A
#
# COMPACT_ATOMS: atom_id res chain seq x y z
N MET A 1 16.51 -0.05 33.55
CA MET A 1 15.33 -0.73 34.14
C MET A 1 14.24 0.33 34.31
N LEU A 2 13.01 -0.04 33.95
CA LEU A 2 11.77 0.75 34.01
C LEU A 2 11.73 2.06 33.19
N ASP A 3 11.36 1.91 31.92
CA ASP A 3 10.28 2.73 31.34
C ASP A 3 9.40 1.87 30.41
N LEU A 4 9.08 0.66 30.89
CA LEU A 4 8.15 -0.27 30.25
C LEU A 4 6.70 -0.01 30.71
N ALA A 5 6.40 1.14 31.31
CA ALA A 5 5.19 1.29 32.11
C ALA A 5 4.62 2.72 32.18
N THR A 6 4.39 3.39 31.06
CA THR A 6 3.28 4.36 30.96
C THR A 6 2.68 4.40 29.55
N SER A 7 1.53 3.72 29.43
CA SER A 7 0.48 3.89 28.42
C SER A 7 0.89 3.85 26.94
N GLN A 8 0.83 2.64 26.37
CA GLN A 8 0.02 2.45 25.17
C GLN A 8 -1.40 3.01 25.45
N SER A 9 -1.56 4.32 25.31
CA SER A 9 -2.84 4.99 25.53
C SER A 9 -3.87 4.36 24.58
N TYR A 10 -5.09 4.12 25.06
CA TYR A 10 -6.23 3.84 24.18
C TYR A 10 -6.26 4.81 23.00
N GLY A 11 -5.86 6.07 23.20
CA GLY A 11 -5.73 7.09 22.16
C GLY A 11 -4.70 6.75 21.07
N TYR A 12 -3.58 6.09 21.38
CA TYR A 12 -2.59 5.66 20.37
C TYR A 12 -3.15 4.56 19.48
N TRP A 13 -3.77 3.53 20.07
CA TRP A 13 -4.40 2.45 19.31
C TRP A 13 -5.60 2.93 18.47
N ILE A 14 -6.40 3.84 19.02
CA ILE A 14 -7.50 4.49 18.28
C ILE A 14 -6.94 5.32 17.13
N SER A 15 -5.88 6.11 17.35
CA SER A 15 -5.23 6.90 16.30
C SER A 15 -4.66 6.03 15.19
N LEU A 16 -3.99 4.91 15.53
CA LEU A 16 -3.52 3.93 14.55
C LEU A 16 -4.66 3.34 13.72
N GLY A 17 -5.76 2.95 14.37
CA GLY A 17 -6.95 2.44 13.69
C GLY A 17 -7.58 3.46 12.73
N ILE A 18 -7.73 4.71 13.17
CA ILE A 18 -8.24 5.80 12.35
C ILE A 18 -7.32 6.05 11.14
N ASN A 19 -6.01 6.14 11.36
CA ASN A 19 -5.03 6.34 10.30
C ASN A 19 -5.03 5.19 9.30
N PHE A 20 -5.18 3.96 9.77
CA PHE A 20 -5.29 2.78 8.91
C PHE A 20 -6.54 2.84 8.02
N ILE A 21 -7.71 3.20 8.59
CA ILE A 21 -8.96 3.34 7.84
C ILE A 21 -8.85 4.49 6.82
N LEU A 22 -8.40 5.67 7.24
CA LEU A 22 -8.26 6.83 6.38
C LEU A 22 -7.26 6.57 5.24
N SER A 23 -6.10 5.99 5.53
CA SER A 23 -5.12 5.58 4.52
C SER A 23 -5.72 4.58 3.52
N THR A 24 -6.52 3.63 4.00
CA THR A 24 -7.19 2.65 3.14
C THR A 24 -8.25 3.30 2.25
N ILE A 25 -9.02 4.25 2.77
CA ILE A 25 -10.03 4.99 1.99
C ILE A 25 -9.36 5.86 0.93
N VAL A 26 -8.39 6.69 1.33
CA VAL A 26 -7.68 7.62 0.43
C VAL A 26 -6.93 6.85 -0.64
N GLY A 27 -6.14 5.84 -0.24
CA GLY A 27 -5.43 4.97 -1.17
C GLY A 27 -6.38 4.20 -2.07
N GLY A 28 -7.48 3.68 -1.54
CA GLY A 28 -8.50 2.97 -2.32
C GLY A 28 -9.10 3.83 -3.41
N ILE A 29 -9.49 5.06 -3.09
CA ILE A 29 -10.03 6.04 -4.06
C ILE A 29 -9.00 6.36 -5.15
N LEU A 30 -7.76 6.64 -4.76
CA LEU A 30 -6.67 6.91 -5.71
C LEU A 30 -6.44 5.73 -6.66
N LEU A 31 -6.43 4.50 -6.12
CA LEU A 31 -6.22 3.31 -6.93
C LEU A 31 -7.39 3.06 -7.88
N VAL A 32 -8.64 3.29 -7.43
CA VAL A 32 -9.82 3.23 -8.30
C VAL A 32 -9.67 4.19 -9.49
N ILE A 33 -9.31 5.45 -9.24
CA ILE A 33 -9.15 6.45 -10.31
C ILE A 33 -8.11 5.99 -11.34
N ILE A 34 -6.95 5.50 -10.89
CA ILE A 34 -5.88 5.03 -11.78
C ILE A 34 -6.36 3.83 -12.58
N VAL A 35 -6.94 2.84 -11.90
CA VAL A 35 -7.43 1.61 -12.52
C VAL A 35 -8.53 1.89 -13.54
N GLU A 36 -9.41 2.84 -13.26
CA GLU A 36 -10.49 3.25 -14.17
C GLU A 36 -9.94 3.94 -15.42
N ILE A 37 -8.92 4.80 -15.28
CA ILE A 37 -8.21 5.40 -16.42
C ILE A 37 -7.57 4.31 -17.30
N PHE A 38 -6.92 3.31 -16.68
CA PHE A 38 -6.30 2.20 -17.42
C PHE A 38 -7.35 1.30 -18.07
N SER A 39 -8.42 0.95 -17.36
CA SER A 39 -9.55 0.18 -17.87
C SER A 39 -10.16 0.82 -19.11
N HIS A 40 -10.46 2.12 -19.07
CA HIS A 40 -11.03 2.84 -20.22
C HIS A 40 -10.06 2.97 -21.39
N LYS A 41 -8.75 3.12 -21.15
CA LYS A 41 -7.77 3.26 -22.23
C LYS A 41 -7.36 1.93 -22.87
N PHE A 42 -7.30 0.86 -22.09
CA PHE A 42 -6.77 -0.44 -22.53
C PHE A 42 -7.84 -1.53 -22.66
N GLY A 43 -9.09 -1.26 -22.27
CA GLY A 43 -10.22 -2.18 -22.40
C GLY A 43 -10.17 -3.38 -21.44
N GLU A 44 -9.34 -3.32 -20.41
CA GLU A 44 -9.19 -4.41 -19.43
C GLU A 44 -10.37 -4.40 -18.44
N SER A 45 -10.96 -5.56 -18.15
CA SER A 45 -12.03 -5.63 -17.14
C SER A 45 -11.41 -5.55 -15.75
N VAL A 46 -11.53 -4.38 -15.13
CA VAL A 46 -10.98 -4.17 -13.79
C VAL A 46 -12.10 -3.87 -12.81
N LYS A 47 -12.24 -4.72 -11.78
CA LYS A 47 -13.27 -4.58 -10.75
C LYS A 47 -12.86 -3.52 -9.72
N PRO A 48 -13.52 -2.36 -9.63
CA PRO A 48 -13.12 -1.28 -8.72
C PRO A 48 -13.11 -1.70 -7.25
N ALA A 49 -13.97 -2.64 -6.86
CA ALA A 49 -14.03 -3.19 -5.50
C ALA A 49 -12.71 -3.81 -5.03
N ASN A 50 -11.92 -4.39 -5.94
CA ASN A 50 -10.64 -5.00 -5.61
C ASN A 50 -9.59 -3.94 -5.21
N SER A 51 -9.77 -2.68 -5.62
CA SER A 51 -8.83 -1.59 -5.30
C SER A 51 -8.76 -1.33 -3.79
N PHE A 52 -9.90 -1.32 -3.10
CA PHE A 52 -9.92 -1.15 -1.65
C PHE A 52 -9.28 -2.34 -0.93
N LEU A 53 -9.47 -3.56 -1.42
CA LEU A 53 -8.84 -4.75 -0.86
C LEU A 53 -7.32 -4.74 -1.04
N VAL A 54 -6.83 -4.33 -2.21
CA VAL A 54 -5.39 -4.19 -2.48
C VAL A 54 -4.74 -3.25 -1.46
N VAL A 55 -5.35 -2.08 -1.26
CA VAL A 55 -4.83 -1.05 -0.35
C VAL A 55 -4.94 -1.51 1.11
N LEU A 56 -6.04 -2.15 1.48
CA LEU A 56 -6.22 -2.73 2.81
C LEU A 56 -5.12 -3.76 3.12
N VAL A 57 -4.88 -4.70 2.22
CA VAL A 57 -3.86 -5.74 2.39
C VAL A 57 -2.46 -5.13 2.43
N ALA A 58 -2.16 -4.17 1.56
CA ALA A 58 -0.88 -3.45 1.59
C ALA A 58 -0.68 -2.74 2.93
N ASN A 59 -1.70 -2.06 3.44
CA ASN A 59 -1.66 -1.39 4.74
C ASN A 59 -1.47 -2.39 5.88
N LEU A 60 -2.10 -3.57 5.84
CA LEU A 60 -1.85 -4.63 6.83
C LEU A 60 -0.40 -5.12 6.79
N ILE A 61 0.14 -5.36 5.58
CA ILE A 61 1.54 -5.78 5.40
C ILE A 61 2.50 -4.75 6.02
N ASN A 62 2.23 -3.46 5.81
CA ASN A 62 3.01 -2.37 6.40
C ASN A 62 2.82 -2.30 7.93
N PHE A 63 1.60 -2.42 8.43
CA PHE A 63 1.27 -2.29 9.85
C PHE A 63 1.86 -3.42 10.71
N PHE A 64 1.85 -4.66 10.21
CA PHE A 64 2.44 -5.81 10.90
C PHE A 64 3.97 -5.87 10.79
N GLY A 65 4.62 -4.89 10.16
CA GLY A 65 6.07 -4.86 10.01
C GLY A 65 6.62 -6.01 9.16
N ILE A 66 5.79 -6.64 8.33
CA ILE A 66 6.19 -7.75 7.44
C ILE A 66 7.28 -7.28 6.49
N MET A 67 7.20 -6.01 6.03
CA MET A 67 8.27 -5.39 5.25
C MET A 67 9.60 -5.29 6.01
N GLY A 68 9.57 -4.93 7.30
CA GLY A 68 10.78 -4.86 8.13
C GLY A 68 11.44 -6.23 8.32
N LEU A 69 10.63 -7.28 8.52
CA LEU A 69 11.12 -8.65 8.58
C LEU A 69 11.75 -9.07 7.25
N LEU A 70 11.07 -8.86 6.12
CA LEU A 70 11.59 -9.22 4.80
C LEU A 70 12.88 -8.48 4.44
N VAL A 71 12.98 -7.19 4.78
CA VAL A 71 14.20 -6.40 4.58
C VAL A 71 15.37 -6.98 5.38
N SER A 72 15.14 -7.46 6.60
CA SER A 72 16.20 -8.04 7.44
C SER A 72 16.84 -9.30 6.84
N PHE A 73 16.06 -10.11 6.12
CA PHE A 73 16.57 -11.31 5.42
C PHE A 73 17.31 -10.96 4.11
N LEU A 74 17.03 -9.79 3.52
CA LEU A 74 17.56 -9.37 2.21
C LEU A 74 18.51 -8.17 2.32
N ALA A 75 19.01 -7.87 3.52
CA ALA A 75 19.80 -6.67 3.84
C ALA A 75 21.11 -6.53 3.03
N VAL A 76 21.55 -7.60 2.38
CA VAL A 76 22.76 -7.62 1.52
C VAL A 76 22.52 -6.92 0.17
N ILE A 77 21.26 -6.76 -0.25
CA ILE A 77 20.93 -6.16 -1.54
C ILE A 77 20.85 -4.63 -1.39
N PRO A 78 21.64 -3.85 -2.16
CA PRO A 78 21.54 -2.40 -2.13
C PRO A 78 20.15 -1.94 -2.61
N PHE A 79 19.62 -0.88 -1.99
CA PHE A 79 18.29 -0.31 -2.30
C PHE A 79 17.09 -1.23 -2.05
N ILE A 80 17.25 -2.36 -1.35
CA ILE A 80 16.15 -3.31 -1.09
C ILE A 80 14.96 -2.65 -0.36
N GLY A 81 15.22 -1.66 0.50
CA GLY A 81 14.19 -0.91 1.20
C GLY A 81 13.24 -0.11 0.29
N ILE A 82 13.62 0.15 -0.96
CA ILE A 82 12.77 0.82 -1.97
C ILE A 82 12.23 -0.21 -2.96
N ILE A 83 13.08 -1.14 -3.42
CA ILE A 83 12.71 -2.14 -4.42
C ILE A 83 11.62 -3.06 -3.87
N LEU A 84 11.75 -3.51 -2.62
CA LEU A 84 10.84 -4.49 -2.05
C LEU A 84 9.40 -3.95 -1.91
N PRO A 85 9.14 -2.74 -1.37
CA PRO A 85 7.81 -2.14 -1.39
C PRO A 85 7.22 -2.02 -2.80
N VAL A 86 8.01 -1.60 -3.79
CA VAL A 86 7.55 -1.48 -5.18
C VAL A 86 7.12 -2.85 -5.71
N VAL A 87 7.93 -3.88 -5.50
CA VAL A 87 7.62 -5.25 -5.94
C VAL A 87 6.35 -5.76 -5.26
N VAL A 88 6.16 -5.50 -3.97
CA VAL A 88 4.92 -5.87 -3.26
C VAL A 88 3.70 -5.21 -3.87
N TRP A 89 3.76 -3.91 -4.19
CA TRP A 89 2.65 -3.22 -4.86
C TRP A 89 2.31 -3.84 -6.22
N ILE A 90 3.32 -4.14 -7.03
CA ILE A 90 3.14 -4.76 -8.35
C ILE A 90 2.50 -6.16 -8.19
N VAL A 91 3.00 -6.97 -7.24
CA VAL A 91 2.47 -8.31 -6.97
C VAL A 91 1.03 -8.25 -6.47
N LEU A 92 0.71 -7.33 -5.55
CA LEU A 92 -0.66 -7.16 -5.06
C LEU A 92 -1.61 -6.74 -6.19
N ILE A 93 -1.23 -5.75 -6.99
CA ILE A 93 -2.05 -5.31 -8.12
C ILE A 93 -2.25 -6.46 -9.10
N LYS A 94 -1.20 -7.21 -9.45
CA LYS A 94 -1.34 -8.36 -10.34
C LYS A 94 -2.19 -9.48 -9.75
N ALA A 95 -2.08 -9.73 -8.45
CA ALA A 95 -2.83 -10.78 -7.76
C ALA A 95 -4.34 -10.47 -7.71
N PHE A 96 -4.70 -9.22 -7.43
CA PHE A 96 -6.10 -8.79 -7.30
C PHE A 96 -6.74 -8.37 -8.63
N PHE A 97 -5.94 -7.96 -9.61
CA PHE A 97 -6.36 -7.62 -10.97
C PHE A 97 -5.76 -8.62 -11.96
N GLY A 98 -6.06 -9.91 -11.77
CA GLY A 98 -5.45 -11.00 -12.54
C GLY A 98 -5.56 -10.86 -14.06
N GLU A 99 -6.62 -10.20 -14.55
CA GLU A 99 -6.90 -9.95 -15.97
C GLU A 99 -6.00 -8.84 -16.59
N MET A 100 -5.40 -7.98 -15.76
CA MET A 100 -4.52 -6.90 -16.21
C MET A 100 -3.18 -7.47 -16.70
N ALA A 101 -2.66 -6.99 -17.84
CA ALA A 101 -1.35 -7.44 -18.32
C ALA A 101 -0.23 -7.13 -17.30
N MET A 102 0.83 -7.95 -17.25
CA MET A 102 1.92 -7.76 -16.29
C MET A 102 2.58 -6.38 -16.41
N LEU A 103 2.68 -5.86 -17.63
CA LEU A 103 3.21 -4.53 -17.90
C LEU A 103 2.33 -3.43 -17.30
N HIS A 104 1.00 -3.51 -17.46
CA HIS A 104 0.06 -2.55 -16.89
C HIS A 104 0.05 -2.64 -15.37
N ALA A 105 0.08 -3.85 -14.80
CA ALA A 105 0.17 -4.05 -13.34
C ALA A 105 1.47 -3.43 -12.78
N ALA A 106 2.59 -3.54 -13.50
CA ALA A 106 3.84 -2.91 -13.13
C ALA A 106 3.74 -1.37 -13.16
N ILE A 107 3.17 -0.80 -14.22
CA ILE A 107 3.01 0.66 -14.34
C ILE A 107 2.07 1.19 -13.25
N VAL A 108 0.91 0.57 -13.08
CA VAL A 108 -0.06 0.97 -12.04
C VAL A 108 0.58 0.85 -10.65
N GLY A 109 1.35 -0.22 -10.39
CA GLY A 109 2.03 -0.40 -9.11
C GLY A 109 3.10 0.64 -8.83
N VAL A 110 3.93 0.98 -9.81
CA VAL A 110 4.94 2.03 -9.67
C VAL A 110 4.29 3.40 -9.49
N VAL A 111 3.31 3.75 -10.33
CA VAL A 111 2.62 5.05 -10.25
C VAL A 111 1.90 5.18 -8.92
N PHE A 112 1.19 4.14 -8.49
CA PHE A 112 0.47 4.14 -7.23
C PHE A 112 1.43 4.24 -6.05
N PHE A 113 2.52 3.47 -6.04
CA PHE A 113 3.54 3.57 -5.00
C PHE A 113 4.08 5.00 -4.87
N VAL A 114 4.47 5.61 -5.99
CA VAL A 114 4.97 7.00 -5.99
C VAL A 114 3.90 7.95 -5.43
N LEU A 115 2.64 7.82 -5.87
CA LEU A 115 1.54 8.63 -5.34
C LEU A 115 1.31 8.39 -3.85
N THR A 116 1.43 7.16 -3.34
CA THR A 116 1.27 6.90 -1.91
C THR A 116 2.33 7.61 -1.05
N ILE A 117 3.55 7.79 -1.56
CA ILE A 117 4.61 8.53 -0.86
C ILE A 117 4.26 10.01 -0.71
N PHE A 118 3.54 10.62 -1.67
CA PHE A 118 3.24 12.06 -1.65
C PHE A 118 1.84 12.38 -1.12
N VAL A 119 0.83 11.60 -1.52
CA VAL A 119 -0.58 11.89 -1.26
C VAL A 119 -1.00 11.45 0.14
N ILE A 120 -0.54 10.27 0.61
CA ILE A 120 -0.92 9.81 1.95
C ILE A 120 -0.40 10.77 3.03
N PRO A 121 0.88 11.23 3.00
CA PRO A 121 1.36 12.18 4.00
C PRO A 121 0.71 13.56 3.94
N SER A 122 0.40 14.07 2.74
CA SER A 122 -0.23 15.38 2.57
C SER A 122 -1.69 15.42 3.01
N VAL A 123 -2.40 14.29 2.98
CA VAL A 123 -3.81 14.19 3.39
C VAL A 123 -3.95 13.83 4.87
N ILE A 124 -3.08 12.97 5.39
CA ILE A 124 -3.19 12.46 6.77
C ILE A 124 -2.42 13.34 7.76
N GLY A 125 -1.42 14.10 7.31
CA GLY A 125 -0.60 14.96 8.17
C GLY A 125 0.28 14.12 9.08
N TYR A 126 1.42 13.66 8.55
CA TYR A 126 2.52 13.14 9.38
C TYR A 126 3.36 14.28 9.93
#